data_AF-A0A6N9UAD8-F1
#
_entry.id   AF-A0A6N9UAD8-F1
#
_cell.length_a   1.000
_cell.length_b   1.000
_cell.length_c   1.000
_cell.angle_alpha   90.00
_cell.angle_beta   90.00
_cell.angle_gamma   90.00
#
_symmetry.space_group_name_H-M   'P 1'
#
loop_
_entity.id
_entity.type
_entity.pdbx_description
1 polymer ?
#
loop_
_entity_poly.entity_id
_entity_poly.type
_entity_poly.pdbx_seq_one_letter_code
_entity_poly.pdbx_strand_id
1 'polypeptide(L)'
;MYALVARLPAGALTAGDTPTIEAAAELLDRVTLDARHLIRLAVEGDGRALGADFRAQRGEGRLNGATTSLTCAVKALSKEGRWPASVPGVLISTKAGPEGYRKTHAFTMPSALVPVFRAALRRHDKPADGNPEAALGHLAELYEEMGRPAHIARELAQDFLERHAGDLAVWAGHRMAKSPPDSLLDPFQTTEG
;
A
#
# COMPACT_ATOMS: atom_id res chain seq x y z
N MET A 1 -20.94 -27.81 22.86
CA MET A 1 -21.02 -26.47 23.48
C MET A 1 -20.07 -25.57 22.68
N TYR A 2 -20.55 -24.90 21.62
CA TYR A 2 -19.71 -24.06 20.76
C TYR A 2 -19.59 -22.67 21.37
N ALA A 3 -18.36 -22.23 21.62
CA ALA A 3 -18.08 -20.91 22.14
C ALA A 3 -18.52 -19.84 21.12
N LEU A 4 -19.44 -18.98 21.56
CA LEU A 4 -19.83 -17.76 20.88
C LEU A 4 -18.56 -16.89 20.73
N VAL A 5 -18.02 -16.77 19.52
CA VAL A 5 -16.99 -15.76 19.23
C VAL A 5 -17.66 -14.40 19.40
N ALA A 6 -17.32 -13.72 20.49
CA ALA A 6 -17.85 -12.42 20.84
C ALA A 6 -17.69 -11.45 19.66
N ARG A 7 -18.83 -10.96 19.19
CA ARG A 7 -18.92 -9.82 18.29
C ARG A 7 -18.47 -8.59 19.08
N LEU A 8 -17.17 -8.29 19.03
CA LEU A 8 -16.63 -7.05 19.57
C LEU A 8 -17.37 -5.87 18.89
N PRO A 9 -17.84 -4.88 19.66
CA PRO A 9 -18.37 -3.65 19.09
C PRO A 9 -17.27 -2.98 18.26
N ALA A 10 -17.66 -2.11 17.32
CA ALA A 10 -16.74 -1.21 16.63
C ALA A 10 -16.11 -0.24 17.66
N GLY A 11 -15.19 -0.75 18.46
CA GLY A 11 -14.49 -0.04 19.50
C GLY A 11 -13.33 0.71 18.86
N ALA A 12 -13.33 2.02 19.04
CA ALA A 12 -12.16 2.84 18.77
C ALA A 12 -10.95 2.18 19.46
N LEU A 13 -9.94 1.82 18.68
CA LEU A 13 -8.67 1.34 19.23
C LEU A 13 -8.14 2.45 20.14
N THR A 14 -7.81 2.11 21.39
CA THR A 14 -7.13 3.07 22.26
C THR A 14 -5.70 3.28 21.77
N ALA A 15 -5.05 4.38 22.15
CA ALA A 15 -3.71 4.72 21.65
C ALA A 15 -2.63 3.66 21.95
N GLY A 16 -2.84 2.78 22.95
CA GLY A 16 -1.97 1.64 23.25
C GLY A 16 -2.27 0.36 22.46
N ASP A 17 -3.38 0.34 21.72
CA ASP A 17 -3.89 -0.81 20.95
C ASP A 17 -3.70 -0.67 19.44
N THR A 18 -3.03 0.40 19.00
CA THR A 18 -2.82 0.66 17.57
C THR A 18 -1.47 0.09 17.15
N PRO A 19 -1.39 -0.71 16.07
CA PRO A 19 -0.12 -1.21 15.54
C PRO A 19 0.79 -0.04 15.15
N THR A 20 2.09 -0.25 15.31
CA THR A 20 3.09 0.72 14.88
C THR A 20 3.17 0.79 13.35
N ILE A 21 3.77 1.87 12.84
CA ILE A 21 4.01 2.03 11.40
C ILE A 21 4.93 0.92 10.89
N GLU A 22 5.90 0.49 11.70
CA GLU A 22 6.82 -0.61 11.40
C GLU A 22 6.08 -1.94 11.27
N ALA A 23 5.16 -2.26 12.20
CA ALA A 23 4.36 -3.47 12.13
C ALA A 23 3.43 -3.47 10.90
N ALA A 24 2.87 -2.31 10.56
CA ALA A 24 2.06 -2.15 9.35
C ALA A 24 2.89 -2.29 8.06
N ALA A 25 4.11 -1.75 8.02
CA ALA A 25 5.03 -1.92 6.89
C ALA A 25 5.43 -3.38 6.71
N GLU A 26 5.76 -4.07 7.80
CA GLU A 26 6.07 -5.50 7.78
C GLU A 26 4.87 -6.34 7.32
N LEU A 27 3.64 -5.95 7.70
CA LEU A 27 2.45 -6.59 7.15
C LEU A 27 2.38 -6.41 5.62
N LEU A 28 2.64 -5.19 5.11
CA LEU A 28 2.63 -4.90 3.68
C LEU A 28 3.64 -5.77 2.92
N ASP A 29 4.82 -6.01 3.49
CA ASP A 29 5.87 -6.87 2.89
C ASP A 29 5.45 -8.35 2.79
N ARG A 30 4.57 -8.81 3.69
CA ARG A 30 4.16 -10.22 3.79
C ARG A 30 2.90 -10.57 2.99
N VAL A 31 2.19 -9.58 2.47
CA VAL A 31 0.92 -9.79 1.78
C VAL A 31 1.07 -9.70 0.26
N THR A 32 0.12 -10.28 -0.47
CA THR A 32 0.10 -10.21 -1.93
C THR A 32 -0.12 -8.77 -2.41
N LEU A 33 0.25 -8.47 -3.65
CA LEU A 33 -0.04 -7.18 -4.30
C LEU A 33 -1.54 -6.84 -4.25
N ASP A 34 -2.40 -7.83 -4.47
CA ASP A 34 -3.85 -7.67 -4.38
C ASP A 34 -4.30 -7.23 -2.97
N ALA A 35 -3.70 -7.81 -1.93
CA ALA A 35 -3.94 -7.41 -0.55
C ALA A 35 -3.43 -5.98 -0.25
N ARG A 36 -2.23 -5.63 -0.73
CA ARG A 36 -1.68 -4.27 -0.62
C ARG A 36 -2.59 -3.25 -1.32
N HIS A 37 -3.07 -3.57 -2.52
CA HIS A 37 -3.97 -2.73 -3.27
C HIS A 37 -5.31 -2.52 -2.54
N LEU A 38 -5.87 -3.59 -1.93
CA LEU A 38 -7.09 -3.47 -1.14
C LEU A 38 -6.89 -2.57 0.10
N ILE A 39 -5.73 -2.63 0.77
CA ILE A 39 -5.37 -1.70 1.84
C ILE A 39 -5.29 -0.26 1.30
N ARG A 40 -4.65 -0.05 0.14
CA ARG A 40 -4.51 1.27 -0.48
C ARG A 40 -5.88 1.90 -0.78
N LEU A 41 -6.79 1.15 -1.42
CA LEU A 41 -8.16 1.60 -1.65
C LEU A 41 -8.87 2.00 -0.33
N ALA A 42 -8.66 1.22 0.73
CA ALA A 42 -9.25 1.55 2.03
C ALA A 42 -8.66 2.83 2.63
N VAL A 43 -7.34 3.06 2.50
CA VAL A 43 -6.67 4.26 3.02
C VAL A 43 -7.04 5.51 2.22
N GLU A 44 -7.20 5.38 0.91
CA GLU A 44 -7.62 6.47 0.00
C GLU A 44 -9.09 6.83 0.22
N GLY A 45 -9.95 5.85 0.50
CA GLY A 45 -11.35 6.05 0.88
C GLY A 45 -11.56 6.33 2.37
N ASP A 46 -10.56 6.88 3.08
CA ASP A 46 -10.60 7.23 4.51
C ASP A 46 -11.16 6.14 5.43
N GLY A 47 -10.70 4.91 5.19
CA GLY A 47 -11.08 3.71 5.91
C GLY A 47 -12.18 2.89 5.24
N ARG A 48 -12.55 3.19 3.98
CA ARG A 48 -13.57 2.45 3.23
C ARG A 48 -13.05 2.04 1.86
N ALA A 49 -13.14 0.74 1.55
CA ALA A 49 -12.86 0.22 0.22
C ALA A 49 -14.11 -0.45 -0.35
N LEU A 50 -14.55 -0.07 -1.55
CA LEU A 50 -15.65 -0.76 -2.22
C LEU A 50 -15.12 -2.01 -2.92
N GLY A 51 -15.83 -3.13 -2.73
CA GLY A 51 -15.49 -4.37 -3.41
C GLY A 51 -15.72 -4.28 -4.92
N ALA A 52 -16.65 -3.43 -5.37
CA ALA A 52 -16.86 -3.15 -6.80
C ALA A 52 -15.61 -2.51 -7.43
N ASP A 53 -15.06 -1.47 -6.81
CA ASP A 53 -13.86 -0.79 -7.29
C ASP A 53 -12.66 -1.74 -7.35
N PHE A 54 -12.47 -2.56 -6.32
CA PHE A 54 -11.44 -3.59 -6.31
C PHE A 54 -11.61 -4.57 -7.47
N ARG A 55 -12.83 -5.07 -7.71
CA ARG A 55 -13.10 -6.03 -8.80
C ARG A 55 -12.97 -5.38 -10.17
N ALA A 56 -13.33 -4.12 -10.33
CA ALA A 56 -13.14 -3.37 -11.57
C ALA A 56 -11.65 -3.23 -11.92
N GLN A 57 -10.80 -3.02 -10.92
CA GLN A 57 -9.36 -2.81 -11.12
C GLN A 57 -8.55 -4.11 -11.18
N ARG A 58 -8.95 -5.14 -10.41
CA ARG A 58 -8.17 -6.36 -10.20
C ARG A 58 -8.84 -7.62 -10.77
N GLY A 59 -10.14 -7.59 -11.02
CA GLY A 59 -10.92 -8.74 -11.50
C GLY A 59 -11.74 -9.44 -10.41
N GLU A 60 -12.84 -10.07 -10.84
CA GLU A 60 -13.88 -10.65 -9.99
C GLU A 60 -13.38 -11.73 -9.01
N GLY A 61 -12.40 -12.55 -9.43
CA GLY A 61 -11.93 -13.72 -8.68
C GLY A 61 -10.81 -13.45 -7.67
N ARG A 62 -10.22 -12.24 -7.65
CA ARG A 62 -8.98 -11.98 -6.89
C ARG A 62 -9.20 -11.53 -5.45
N LEU A 63 -10.42 -11.11 -5.12
CA LEU A 63 -10.73 -10.55 -3.79
C LEU A 63 -10.57 -11.57 -2.65
N ASN A 64 -10.86 -12.85 -2.91
CA ASN A 64 -10.69 -13.91 -1.91
C ASN A 64 -9.20 -14.14 -1.61
N GLY A 65 -8.34 -14.07 -2.63
CA GLY A 65 -6.89 -14.18 -2.47
C GLY A 65 -6.32 -13.03 -1.63
N ALA A 66 -6.76 -11.80 -1.91
CA ALA A 66 -6.37 -10.61 -1.14
C ALA A 66 -6.75 -10.73 0.35
N THR A 67 -8.00 -11.06 0.64
CA THR A 67 -8.50 -11.15 2.02
C THR A 67 -7.89 -12.32 2.80
N THR A 68 -7.65 -13.46 2.12
CA THR A 68 -6.97 -14.61 2.71
C THR A 68 -5.51 -14.28 3.04
N SER A 69 -4.79 -13.65 2.11
CA SER A 69 -3.41 -13.21 2.33
C SER A 69 -3.29 -12.28 3.53
N LEU A 70 -4.17 -11.27 3.64
CA LEU A 70 -4.22 -10.37 4.80
C LEU A 70 -4.45 -11.13 6.11
N THR A 71 -5.43 -12.02 6.12
CA THR A 71 -5.80 -12.79 7.32
C THR A 71 -4.63 -13.67 7.78
N CYS A 72 -3.95 -14.35 6.84
CA CYS A 72 -2.80 -15.19 7.14
C CYS A 72 -1.62 -14.38 7.66
N ALA A 73 -1.31 -13.25 7.03
CA ALA A 73 -0.19 -12.40 7.43
C ALA A 73 -0.40 -11.77 8.82
N VAL A 74 -1.60 -11.27 9.12
CA VAL A 74 -1.95 -10.77 10.46
C VAL A 74 -1.80 -11.88 11.50
N LYS A 75 -2.34 -13.08 11.24
CA LYS A 75 -2.21 -14.22 12.17
C LYS A 75 -0.74 -14.60 12.41
N ALA A 76 0.08 -14.59 11.37
CA ALA A 76 1.52 -14.89 11.49
C ALA A 76 2.22 -13.84 12.38
N LEU A 77 2.02 -12.55 12.11
CA LEU A 77 2.62 -11.47 12.91
C LEU A 77 2.11 -11.45 14.35
N SER A 78 0.82 -11.76 14.57
CA SER A 78 0.27 -11.90 15.92
C SER A 78 0.91 -13.07 16.68
N LYS A 79 1.16 -14.20 16.01
CA LYS A 79 1.85 -15.36 16.61
C LYS A 79 3.30 -15.03 16.99
N GLU A 80 3.93 -14.15 16.23
CA GLU A 80 5.29 -13.66 16.48
C GLU A 80 5.35 -12.53 17.54
N GLY A 81 4.21 -12.08 18.05
CA GLY A 81 4.14 -10.96 19.01
C GLY A 81 4.43 -9.59 18.38
N ARG A 82 4.50 -9.51 17.05
CA ARG A 82 4.78 -8.27 16.29
C ARG A 82 3.51 -7.50 15.93
N TRP A 83 2.34 -8.14 16.05
CA TRP A 83 1.03 -7.52 15.83
C TRP A 83 0.20 -7.50 17.11
N PRO A 84 -0.43 -6.36 17.47
CA PRO A 84 -1.23 -6.26 18.68
C PRO A 84 -2.39 -7.26 18.70
N ALA A 85 -2.54 -8.00 19.81
CA ALA A 85 -3.61 -8.98 19.97
C ALA A 85 -5.02 -8.34 19.96
N SER A 86 -5.11 -7.05 20.30
CA SER A 86 -6.35 -6.26 20.27
C SER A 86 -6.83 -5.93 18.85
N VAL A 87 -6.02 -6.18 17.82
CA VAL A 87 -6.36 -5.90 16.40
C VAL A 87 -6.46 -7.22 15.62
N PRO A 88 -7.62 -7.90 15.63
CA PRO A 88 -7.77 -9.21 14.99
C PRO A 88 -7.75 -9.16 13.45
N GLY A 89 -7.86 -7.97 12.85
CA GLY A 89 -7.79 -7.80 11.40
C GLY A 89 -7.75 -6.32 10.98
N VAL A 90 -7.17 -6.07 9.81
CA VAL A 90 -7.02 -4.72 9.24
C VAL A 90 -8.27 -4.25 8.52
N LEU A 91 -8.94 -5.17 7.82
CA LEU A 91 -10.13 -4.91 7.03
C LEU A 91 -11.28 -5.78 7.51
N ILE A 92 -12.41 -5.14 7.79
CA ILE A 92 -13.65 -5.76 8.23
C ILE A 92 -14.63 -5.74 7.06
N SER A 93 -15.05 -6.92 6.62
CA SER A 93 -16.05 -7.10 5.57
C SER A 93 -17.40 -6.55 6.04
N THR A 94 -17.96 -5.61 5.29
CA THR A 94 -19.37 -5.22 5.46
C THR A 94 -20.24 -6.20 4.66
N LYS A 95 -21.34 -6.66 5.27
CA LYS A 95 -22.22 -7.68 4.70
C LYS A 95 -22.76 -7.30 3.32
N ALA A 96 -23.24 -8.32 2.61
CA ALA A 96 -23.65 -8.30 1.22
C ALA A 96 -24.52 -7.08 0.83
N GLY A 97 -24.19 -6.50 -0.32
CA GLY A 97 -24.94 -5.41 -0.93
C GLY A 97 -26.23 -5.89 -1.59
N PRO A 98 -27.00 -4.98 -2.22
CA PRO A 98 -28.29 -5.29 -2.83
C PRO A 98 -28.22 -6.33 -3.98
N GLU A 99 -27.04 -6.56 -4.57
CA GLU A 99 -26.83 -7.50 -5.68
C GLU A 99 -26.71 -8.98 -5.30
N GLY A 100 -27.06 -9.36 -4.07
CA GLY A 100 -27.28 -10.75 -3.70
C GLY A 100 -26.43 -11.23 -2.52
N TYR A 101 -26.96 -12.25 -1.87
CA TYR A 101 -26.62 -12.74 -0.52
C TYR A 101 -25.17 -13.19 -0.28
N ARG A 102 -24.27 -13.11 -1.28
CA ARG A 102 -22.94 -13.78 -1.23
C ARG A 102 -21.72 -12.90 -1.54
N LYS A 103 -21.86 -11.71 -2.13
CA LYS A 103 -20.68 -10.89 -2.49
C LYS A 103 -20.43 -9.78 -1.47
N THR A 104 -19.23 -9.72 -0.91
CA THR A 104 -18.80 -8.60 -0.06
C THR A 104 -18.91 -7.29 -0.83
N HIS A 105 -19.69 -6.35 -0.30
CA HIS A 105 -19.95 -5.07 -0.94
C HIS A 105 -18.84 -4.05 -0.67
N ALA A 106 -18.39 -3.97 0.56
CA ALA A 106 -17.30 -3.07 0.95
C ALA A 106 -16.50 -3.65 2.12
N PHE A 107 -15.30 -3.12 2.31
CA PHE A 107 -14.46 -3.32 3.46
C PHE A 107 -14.33 -2.02 4.23
N THR A 108 -14.21 -2.15 5.54
CA THR A 108 -13.97 -1.03 6.44
C THR A 108 -12.69 -1.27 7.23
N MET A 109 -11.84 -0.26 7.28
CA MET A 109 -10.65 -0.20 8.10
C MET A 109 -11.00 0.65 9.34
N PRO A 110 -10.69 0.19 10.56
CA PRO A 110 -10.80 1.03 11.75
C PRO A 110 -10.08 2.36 11.55
N SER A 111 -10.72 3.47 11.93
CA SER A 111 -10.21 4.83 11.68
C SER A 111 -8.82 5.08 12.25
N ALA A 112 -8.51 4.46 13.40
CA ALA A 112 -7.18 4.53 14.02
C ALA A 112 -6.07 3.86 13.19
N LEU A 113 -6.40 2.87 12.34
CA LEU A 113 -5.44 2.21 11.46
C LEU A 113 -5.16 3.00 10.19
N VAL A 114 -6.09 3.83 9.74
CA VAL A 114 -5.95 4.62 8.50
C VAL A 114 -4.67 5.48 8.48
N PRO A 115 -4.37 6.32 9.48
CA PRO A 115 -3.14 7.12 9.46
C PRO A 115 -1.87 6.25 9.54
N VAL A 116 -1.92 5.11 10.23
CA VAL A 116 -0.80 4.16 10.33
C VAL A 116 -0.50 3.54 8.98
N PHE A 117 -1.50 2.98 8.31
CA PHE A 117 -1.32 2.38 6.99
C PHE A 117 -1.00 3.42 5.92
N ARG A 118 -1.50 4.65 6.05
CA ARG A 118 -1.11 5.76 5.16
C ARG A 118 0.38 6.07 5.29
N ALA A 119 0.93 6.09 6.50
CA ALA A 119 2.35 6.29 6.72
C ALA A 119 3.18 5.07 6.26
N ALA A 120 2.71 3.86 6.54
CA ALA A 120 3.38 2.62 6.14
C ALA A 120 3.44 2.47 4.61
N LEU A 121 2.34 2.75 3.89
CA LEU A 121 2.31 2.76 2.43
C LEU A 121 3.26 3.80 1.86
N ARG A 122 3.31 5.03 2.41
CA ARG A 122 4.30 6.03 1.96
C ARG A 122 5.74 5.56 2.15
N ARG A 123 6.04 4.86 3.25
CA ARG A 123 7.37 4.30 3.50
C ARG A 123 7.70 3.17 2.55
N HIS A 124 6.74 2.29 2.31
CA HIS A 124 6.87 1.13 1.41
C HIS A 124 6.97 1.56 -0.07
N ASP A 125 6.20 2.56 -0.48
CA ASP A 125 6.17 3.09 -1.86
C ASP A 125 7.28 4.10 -2.14
N LYS A 126 8.00 4.56 -1.10
CA LYS A 126 9.20 5.37 -1.31
C LYS A 126 10.22 4.47 -2.02
N PRO A 127 10.61 4.75 -3.28
CA PRO A 127 11.67 4.01 -3.93
C PRO A 127 12.90 4.17 -3.04
N ALA A 128 13.44 3.05 -2.54
CA ALA A 128 14.50 3.01 -1.53
C ALA A 128 15.64 3.96 -1.91
N ASP A 129 15.58 5.20 -1.43
CA ASP A 129 16.52 6.31 -1.65
C ASP A 129 17.21 6.36 -3.04
N GLY A 130 16.45 6.12 -4.11
CA GLY A 130 16.98 6.15 -5.49
C GLY A 130 17.72 4.88 -5.92
N ASN A 131 17.50 3.75 -5.25
CA ASN A 131 17.98 2.44 -5.67
C ASN A 131 17.18 1.95 -6.89
N PRO A 132 17.80 1.91 -8.09
CA PRO A 132 17.12 1.48 -9.30
C PRO A 132 16.70 0.02 -9.25
N GLU A 133 17.41 -0.86 -8.53
CA GLU A 133 17.05 -2.28 -8.43
C GLU A 133 15.73 -2.51 -7.70
N ALA A 134 15.47 -1.74 -6.64
CA ALA A 134 14.20 -1.79 -5.92
C ALA A 134 13.04 -1.30 -6.80
N ALA A 135 13.26 -0.25 -7.58
CA ALA A 135 12.28 0.27 -8.53
C ALA A 135 12.01 -0.74 -9.67
N LEU A 136 13.06 -1.40 -10.16
CA LEU A 136 12.97 -2.48 -11.16
C LEU A 136 12.20 -3.69 -10.62
N GLY A 137 12.43 -4.08 -9.37
CA GLY A 137 11.68 -5.14 -8.70
C GLY A 137 10.19 -4.83 -8.64
N HIS A 138 9.83 -3.59 -8.27
CA HIS A 138 8.45 -3.15 -8.24
C HIS A 138 7.81 -3.11 -9.65
N LEU A 139 8.55 -2.66 -10.67
CA LEU A 139 8.10 -2.68 -12.07
C LEU A 139 7.89 -4.10 -12.60
N ALA A 140 8.77 -5.04 -12.26
CA ALA A 140 8.65 -6.45 -12.64
C ALA A 140 7.41 -7.10 -12.01
N GLU A 141 7.17 -6.84 -10.73
CA GLU A 141 5.95 -7.24 -10.02
C GLU A 141 4.68 -6.74 -10.74
N LEU A 142 4.66 -5.48 -11.18
CA LEU A 142 3.53 -4.90 -11.93
C LEU A 142 3.34 -5.55 -13.31
N TYR A 143 4.41 -5.95 -13.99
CA TYR A 143 4.32 -6.58 -15.31
C TYR A 143 3.75 -7.99 -15.24
N GLU A 144 4.22 -8.82 -14.30
CA GLU A 144 3.66 -10.16 -14.06
C GLU A 144 2.15 -10.08 -13.81
N GLU A 145 1.73 -9.05 -13.11
CA GLU A 145 0.34 -8.82 -12.79
C GLU A 145 -0.54 -8.48 -14.02
N MET A 146 0.04 -7.79 -15.00
CA MET A 146 -0.60 -7.54 -16.30
C MET A 146 -0.60 -8.78 -17.22
N GLY A 147 -0.18 -9.94 -16.73
CA GLY A 147 0.03 -11.15 -17.53
C GLY A 147 1.22 -11.01 -18.49
N ARG A 148 2.11 -10.04 -18.24
CA ARG A 148 3.33 -9.84 -19.03
C ARG A 148 4.50 -10.48 -18.29
N PRO A 149 5.46 -11.10 -18.99
CA PRO A 149 6.61 -11.66 -18.31
C PRO A 149 7.44 -10.59 -17.57
N ALA A 150 7.86 -10.86 -16.33
CA ALA A 150 8.74 -9.97 -15.56
C ALA A 150 10.03 -9.58 -16.28
N HIS A 151 10.57 -10.46 -17.15
CA HIS A 151 11.78 -10.13 -17.91
C HIS A 151 11.55 -8.95 -18.85
N ILE A 152 10.32 -8.71 -19.34
CA ILE A 152 10.02 -7.53 -20.17
C ILE A 152 10.16 -6.24 -19.37
N ALA A 153 9.77 -6.21 -18.09
CA ALA A 153 9.98 -5.04 -17.25
C ALA A 153 11.47 -4.74 -17.06
N ARG A 154 12.28 -5.80 -16.88
CA ARG A 154 13.74 -5.68 -16.76
C ARG A 154 14.36 -5.19 -18.07
N GLU A 155 13.97 -5.77 -19.21
CA GLU A 155 14.44 -5.35 -20.53
C GLU A 155 14.09 -3.90 -20.81
N LEU A 156 12.82 -3.50 -20.66
CA LEU A 156 12.38 -2.12 -20.91
C LEU A 156 13.08 -1.10 -20.02
N ALA A 157 13.31 -1.46 -18.77
CA ALA A 157 13.97 -0.56 -17.84
C ALA A 157 15.48 -0.51 -18.06
N GLN A 158 16.12 -1.61 -18.50
CA GLN A 158 17.50 -1.59 -18.98
C GLN A 158 17.63 -0.71 -20.24
N ASP A 159 16.72 -0.88 -21.21
CA ASP A 159 16.66 -0.06 -22.42
C ASP A 159 16.47 1.43 -22.10
N PHE A 160 15.62 1.75 -21.13
CA PHE A 160 15.43 3.12 -20.65
C PHE A 160 16.69 3.68 -19.99
N LEU A 161 17.35 2.90 -19.12
CA LEU A 161 18.59 3.30 -18.46
C LEU A 161 19.71 3.53 -19.49
N GLU A 162 19.84 2.68 -20.50
CA GLU A 162 20.85 2.82 -21.55
C GLU A 162 20.60 4.06 -22.41
N ARG A 163 19.35 4.33 -22.79
CA ARG A 163 18.98 5.52 -23.60
C ARG A 163 19.14 6.82 -22.84
N HIS A 164 18.94 6.80 -21.53
CA HIS A 164 18.96 8.00 -20.67
C HIS A 164 20.16 8.04 -19.73
N ALA A 165 21.19 7.20 -19.93
CA ALA A 165 22.36 7.14 -19.06
C ALA A 165 23.07 8.50 -18.93
N GLY A 166 23.15 9.26 -20.03
CA GLY A 166 23.73 10.61 -20.04
C GLY A 166 22.91 11.62 -19.24
N ASP A 167 21.59 11.63 -19.42
CA ASP A 167 20.67 12.54 -18.71
C ASP A 167 20.64 12.23 -17.20
N LEU A 168 20.66 10.94 -16.85
CA LEU A 168 20.69 10.48 -15.47
C LEU A 168 22.02 10.80 -14.78
N ALA A 169 23.15 10.74 -15.49
CA ALA A 169 24.45 11.13 -14.96
C ALA A 169 24.53 12.65 -14.67
N VAL A 170 23.96 13.49 -15.53
CA VAL A 170 23.85 14.94 -15.30
C VAL A 170 22.95 15.23 -14.09
N TRP A 171 21.83 14.51 -13.97
CA TRP A 171 20.91 14.65 -12.85
C TRP A 171 21.52 14.20 -11.51
N ALA A 172 22.26 13.08 -11.50
CA ALA A 172 23.00 12.59 -10.34
C ALA A 172 24.13 13.55 -9.92
N GLY A 173 24.84 14.13 -10.88
CA GLY A 173 25.85 15.17 -10.64
C GLY A 173 25.28 16.43 -9.98
N HIS A 174 24.07 16.85 -10.39
CA HIS A 174 23.38 17.98 -9.76
C HIS A 174 22.87 17.70 -8.34
N ARG A 175 22.50 16.44 -8.04
CA ARG A 175 21.99 16.05 -6.73
C ARG A 175 23.10 15.98 -5.66
N MET A 176 24.33 15.64 -6.05
CA MET A 176 25.49 15.69 -5.16
C MET A 176 26.01 17.12 -4.91
N ALA A 177 25.70 18.06 -5.81
CA ALA A 177 26.21 19.44 -5.75
C ALA A 177 25.30 20.43 -4.98
N LYS A 178 24.12 20.03 -4.49
CA LYS A 178 23.18 20.94 -3.81
C LYS A 178 22.81 20.49 -2.41
N SER A 179 23.53 21.03 -1.41
CA SER A 179 22.80 21.79 -0.38
C SER A 179 22.07 22.93 -1.11
N PRO A 180 20.77 23.14 -0.89
CA PRO A 180 20.00 24.04 -1.73
C PRO A 180 20.50 25.49 -1.55
N PRO A 181 20.79 26.23 -2.63
CA PRO A 181 20.90 27.68 -2.51
C PRO A 181 19.50 28.25 -2.27
N ASP A 182 19.40 29.14 -1.29
CA ASP A 182 18.19 29.85 -0.79
C ASP A 182 17.43 30.71 -1.82
N SER A 183 17.74 30.61 -3.11
CA SER A 183 17.32 31.56 -4.14
C SER A 183 16.19 31.07 -5.05
N LEU A 184 15.35 30.12 -4.61
CA LEU A 184 14.19 29.63 -5.40
C LEU A 184 12.84 29.82 -4.69
N LEU A 185 12.72 30.88 -3.89
CA LEU A 185 11.44 31.41 -3.43
C LEU A 185 11.33 32.88 -3.83
N ASP A 186 10.88 33.15 -5.06
CA ASP A 186 9.85 34.16 -5.36
C ASP A 186 9.79 34.49 -6.88
N PRO A 187 8.76 34.03 -7.62
CA PRO A 187 8.47 34.53 -8.96
C PRO A 187 7.48 35.72 -8.99
N PHE A 188 7.17 36.36 -7.85
CA PHE A 188 6.17 37.44 -7.76
C PHE A 188 6.68 38.72 -7.07
N GLN A 189 7.78 39.30 -7.55
CA GLN A 189 8.06 40.73 -7.28
C GLN A 189 7.84 41.56 -8.56
N THR A 190 6.67 42.19 -8.53
CA THR A 190 6.09 43.30 -9.29
C THR A 190 7.08 44.19 -10.08
N THR A 191 6.85 44.31 -11.38
CA THR A 191 7.30 45.49 -12.15
C THR A 191 6.27 46.60 -12.00
N GLU A 192 6.59 47.62 -11.18
CA GLU A 192 6.04 48.97 -11.33
C GLU A 192 7.03 49.81 -12.14
N GLY A 193 6.52 50.43 -13.20
CA GLY A 193 7.19 51.40 -14.07
C GLY A 193 6.15 52.07 -14.94
#